data_AF-A0A3C0QL72-F1
#
_entry.id   AF-A0A3C0QL72-F1
#
_cell.length_a   1.000
_cell.length_b   1.000
_cell.length_c   1.000
_cell.angle_alpha   90.00
_cell.angle_beta   90.00
_cell.angle_gamma   90.00
#
_symmetry.space_group_name_H-M   'P 1'
#
loop_
_entity.id
_entity.type
_entity.pdbx_description
1 polymer ?
#
loop_
_entity_poly.entity_id
_entity_poly.type
_entity_poly.pdbx_seq_one_letter_code
_entity_poly.pdbx_strand_id
1 'polypeptide(L)' 'MSLVPISEFGKHAGVDTPVIDSLIHMADSIFKKDFRKEGRNLSSLGMSGLDIDQTRKLLINGKR' A
#
# COMPACT_ATOMS: atom_id res chain seq x y z
N MET A 1 5.93 0.03 10.65
CA MET A 1 6.27 0.87 9.48
C MET A 1 5.13 0.80 8.48
N SER A 2 4.36 1.88 8.32
CA SER A 2 3.09 1.90 7.56
C SER A 2 3.15 2.63 6.22
N LEU A 3 4.32 3.14 5.80
CA LEU A 3 4.46 3.97 4.60
C LEU A 3 4.04 3.26 3.30
N VAL A 4 4.45 1.99 3.14
CA VAL A 4 4.10 1.18 1.95
C VAL A 4 2.58 0.98 1.87
N PRO A 5 1.88 0.48 2.91
CA PRO A 5 0.42 0.42 2.90
C PRO A 5 -0.26 1.74 2.54
N ILE A 6 0.21 2.87 3.10
CA ILE A 6 -0.41 4.18 2.88
C ILE A 6 -0.25 4.61 1.41
N SER A 7 0.94 4.45 0.83
CA SER A 7 1.18 4.72 -0.59
C SER A 7 0.32 3.83 -1.49
N GLU A 8 0.22 2.54 -1.17
CA GLU A 8 -0.58 1.58 -1.95
C GLU A 8 -2.08 1.89 -1.89
N PHE A 9 -2.63 2.24 -0.72
CA PHE A 9 -4.02 2.68 -0.61
C PHE A 9 -4.26 4.05 -1.24
N GLY A 10 -3.28 4.95 -1.19
CA GLY A 10 -3.33 6.23 -1.90
C GLY A 10 -3.53 6.00 -3.40
N LYS A 11 -2.66 5.21 -4.03
CA LYS A 11 -2.79 4.82 -5.43
C LYS A 11 -4.13 4.15 -5.73
N HIS A 12 -4.57 3.23 -4.87
CA HIS A 12 -5.85 2.53 -5.03
C HIS A 12 -7.05 3.49 -5.00
N ALA A 13 -6.96 4.56 -4.20
CA ALA A 13 -7.97 5.61 -4.09
C ALA A 13 -7.79 6.75 -5.10
N GLY A 14 -6.78 6.71 -5.98
CA GLY A 14 -6.46 7.79 -6.91
C GLY A 14 -5.85 9.04 -6.25
N VAL A 15 -5.23 8.88 -5.07
CA VAL A 15 -4.56 9.95 -4.32
C VAL A 15 -3.06 9.76 -4.37
N ASP A 16 -2.36 10.72 -4.97
CA ASP A 16 -0.91 10.69 -5.04
C ASP A 16 -0.25 10.96 -3.69
N THR A 17 0.82 10.21 -3.40
CA THR A 17 1.61 10.34 -2.15
C THR A 17 3.10 10.57 -2.41
N PRO A 18 3.49 11.60 -3.19
CA PRO A 18 4.84 11.72 -3.74
C PRO A 18 5.95 11.79 -2.68
N VAL A 19 5.68 12.42 -1.53
CA VAL A 19 6.63 12.50 -0.41
C VAL A 19 6.84 11.14 0.25
N ILE A 20 5.75 10.38 0.46
CA ILE A 20 5.83 9.01 1.01
C ILE A 20 6.57 8.11 0.04
N ASP A 21 6.29 8.22 -1.26
CA ASP A 21 6.95 7.43 -2.29
C ASP A 21 8.45 7.70 -2.36
N SER A 22 8.85 8.96 -2.17
CA SER A 22 10.26 9.37 -2.10
C SER A 22 10.95 8.81 -0.86
N LEU A 23 10.29 8.83 0.31
CA LEU A 23 10.81 8.23 1.54
C LEU A 23 11.02 6.72 1.39
N ILE A 24 10.08 6.01 0.75
CA ILE A 24 10.22 4.58 0.49
C ILE A 24 11.42 4.33 -0.44
N HIS A 25 11.58 5.09 -1.52
CA HIS A 25 12.75 4.94 -2.41
C HIS A 25 14.09 5.20 -1.73
N MET A 26 14.16 6.20 -0.84
CA MET A 26 15.36 6.43 -0.05
C MET A 26 15.64 5.25 0.90
N ALA A 27 14.61 4.72 1.56
CA ALA A 27 14.75 3.53 2.40
C ALA A 27 15.22 2.33 1.58
N ASP A 28 14.62 2.08 0.41
CA ASP A 28 15.02 0.99 -0.48
C ASP A 28 16.52 1.09 -0.84
N SER A 29 16.99 2.32 -1.11
CA SER A 29 18.38 2.62 -1.47
C SER A 29 19.36 2.43 -0.33
N ILE A 30 18.98 2.83 0.89
CA ILE A 30 19.79 2.73 2.12
C ILE A 30 19.92 1.26 2.53
N PHE A 31 18.80 0.55 2.58
CA PHE A 31 18.75 -0.82 3.10
C PHE A 31 18.98 -1.90 2.04
N LYS A 32 19.13 -1.51 0.76
CA LYS A 32 19.29 -2.43 -0.38
C LYS A 32 18.20 -3.49 -0.42
N LYS A 33 16.97 -3.05 -0.18
CA LYS A 33 15.80 -3.90 0.01
C LYS A 33 14.61 -3.28 -0.70
N ASP A 34 13.75 -4.10 -1.29
CA ASP A 34 12.51 -3.60 -1.89
C ASP A 34 11.38 -3.68 -0.87
N PHE A 35 11.08 -2.56 -0.21
CA PHE A 35 10.02 -2.50 0.79
C PHE A 35 8.62 -2.60 0.20
N ARG A 36 8.42 -2.28 -1.09
CA ARG A 36 7.11 -2.45 -1.75
C ARG A 36 6.81 -3.91 -2.01
N LYS A 37 7.84 -4.68 -2.39
CA LYS A 37 7.74 -6.12 -2.61
C LYS A 37 7.62 -6.91 -1.31
N GLU A 38 8.45 -6.61 -0.31
CA GLU A 38 8.49 -7.38 0.95
C GLU A 38 7.55 -6.84 2.03
N GLY A 39 7.04 -5.63 1.87
CA GLY A 39 6.15 -4.98 2.81
C GLY A 39 4.69 -5.39 2.63
N ARG A 40 3.83 -4.68 3.39
CA ARG A 40 2.38 -4.85 3.33
C ARG A 40 1.81 -4.07 2.13
N ASN A 41 1.70 -4.72 0.99
CA ASN A 41 1.00 -4.22 -0.21
C ASN A 41 -0.41 -4.83 -0.33
N LEU A 42 -1.22 -4.38 -1.30
CA LEU A 42 -2.60 -4.86 -1.49
C LEU A 42 -2.67 -6.39 -1.69
N SER A 43 -1.69 -6.97 -2.39
CA SER A 43 -1.62 -8.43 -2.57
C SER A 43 -1.40 -9.15 -1.26
N SER A 44 -0.45 -8.70 -0.44
CA SER A 44 -0.14 -9.30 0.86
C SER A 44 -1.30 -9.18 1.86
N LEU A 45 -2.17 -8.18 1.66
CA LEU A 45 -3.39 -7.97 2.47
C LEU A 45 -4.58 -8.80 1.95
N GLY A 46 -4.43 -9.51 0.84
CA GLY A 46 -5.49 -10.27 0.19
C GLY A 46 -6.57 -9.39 -0.44
N MET A 47 -6.17 -8.21 -0.95
CA MET A 47 -7.05 -7.20 -1.55
C MET A 47 -6.75 -6.97 -3.04
N SER A 48 -5.90 -7.80 -3.65
CA SER A 48 -5.63 -7.73 -5.08
C SER A 48 -6.90 -7.90 -5.91
N GLY A 49 -7.11 -6.99 -6.87
CA GLY A 49 -8.24 -7.04 -7.79
C GLY A 49 -9.57 -6.51 -7.24
N LEU A 50 -9.61 -6.09 -5.97
CA LEU A 50 -10.77 -5.39 -5.42
C LEU A 50 -10.81 -3.96 -5.95
N ASP A 51 -11.99 -3.46 -6.29
CA ASP A 51 -12.18 -2.03 -6.52
C ASP A 51 -12.15 -1.23 -5.19
N ILE A 52 -12.23 0.09 -5.26
CA ILE A 52 -12.16 0.95 -4.07
C ILE A 52 -13.33 0.74 -3.11
N ASP A 53 -14.53 0.45 -3.63
CA ASP A 53 -15.74 0.24 -2.83
C ASP A 53 -15.72 -1.13 -2.14
N GLN A 54 -15.25 -2.17 -2.82
CA GLN A 54 -15.02 -3.50 -2.28
C GLN A 54 -13.97 -3.46 -1.18
N THR A 55 -12.84 -2.79 -1.44
CA THR A 55 -11.78 -2.58 -0.44
C THR A 55 -12.33 -1.84 0.79
N ARG A 56 -13.11 -0.78 0.59
CA ARG A 56 -13.75 -0.04 1.68
C ARG A 56 -14.71 -0.90 2.49
N LYS A 57 -15.59 -1.67 1.84
CA LYS A 57 -16.53 -2.59 2.51
C LYS A 57 -15.79 -3.63 3.33
N LEU A 58 -14.71 -4.21 2.78
CA LEU A 58 -13.90 -5.19 3.48
C LEU A 58 -13.25 -4.60 4.74
N LEU A 59 -12.66 -3.40 4.63
CA LEU A 59 -11.98 -2.72 5.74
C LEU A 59 -12.93 -2.31 6.87
N ILE A 60 -14.15 -1.88 6.53
CA ILE A 60 -15.15 -1.43 7.53
C ILE A 60 -15.89 -2.62 8.15
N ASN A 61 -16.28 -3.60 7.35
CA ASN A 61 -17.18 -4.67 7.79
C ASN A 61 -16.45 -5.95 8.25
N GLY A 62 -15.15 -6.09 7.92
CA GLY A 62 -14.33 -7.22 8.34
C GLY A 62 -14.73 -8.59 7.77
N LYS A 63 -15.69 -8.64 6.83
CA LYS A 63 -16.15 -9.88 6.17
C LYS A 63 -15.53 -9.96 4.77
N ARG A 64 -14.80 -11.04 4.52
CA ARG A 64 -14.33 -11.45 3.18
C ARG A 64 -15.47 -12.08 2.39
#